data_AF-A0A9Q8QWN7-F1
#
_entry.id   AF-A0A9Q8QWN7-F1
#
_cell.length_a   1.000
_cell.length_b   1.000
_cell.length_c   1.000
_cell.angle_alpha   90.00
_cell.angle_beta   90.00
_cell.angle_gamma   90.00
#
_symmetry.space_group_name_H-M   'P 1'
#
loop_
_entity.id
_entity.type
_entity.pdbx_description
1 polymer ?
#
loop_
_entity_poly.entity_id
_entity_poly.type
_entity_poly.pdbx_seq_one_letter_code
_entity_poly.pdbx_strand_id
1 'polypeptide(L)'
;MTRGLFETDGDIRKLDHLERLKYNAVLACLNPEDGLSVYHQPLGAGVRRLYSTPYDSFWCCTGTGIEAAASPQSGIWYQRVNQNLPTILLGMAVPSMLEWKEQGVVCELRTAYPAGVESSMHLMLSEPRRLRIMLRADCVQDVHVTADSKDIAGIVADWSDESADDRIRLSNDGTFIVMEGMFQDGDCIDWIVRSPFHAEALPGDPTRVVLLYGNVLLAAAGSDANIPESCQNNRSLAEHAHRQNGTDALRFLLRRDGFVDGHNAPLQLKPVYAVGEETYSAYFNVDESHPWIPEEFVPVASGEN
;
A
#
# COMPACT_ATOMS: atom_id res chain seq x y z
N MET A 1 8.94 13.74 -8.87
CA MET A 1 8.27 15.02 -8.51
C MET A 1 7.72 14.99 -7.08
N THR A 2 6.74 14.13 -6.76
CA THR A 2 6.08 14.09 -5.43
C THR A 2 7.01 14.04 -4.23
N ARG A 3 8.05 13.20 -4.29
CA ARG A 3 9.10 13.13 -3.25
C ARG A 3 9.78 14.47 -3.00
N GLY A 4 10.23 15.16 -4.04
CA GLY A 4 10.92 16.45 -3.90
C GLY A 4 10.00 17.56 -3.36
N LEU A 5 8.71 17.51 -3.71
CA LEU A 5 7.72 18.41 -3.12
C LEU A 5 7.53 18.13 -1.61
N PHE A 6 7.46 16.86 -1.22
CA PHE A 6 7.43 16.48 0.20
C PHE A 6 8.67 16.96 0.95
N GLU A 7 9.86 16.79 0.38
CA GLU A 7 11.12 17.28 0.96
C GLU A 7 11.14 18.82 1.12
N THR A 8 10.34 19.53 0.31
CA THR A 8 10.25 21.00 0.32
C THR A 8 9.25 21.52 1.35
N ASP A 9 8.03 20.97 1.39
CA ASP A 9 6.92 21.51 2.19
C ASP A 9 6.46 20.62 3.35
N GLY A 10 6.93 19.37 3.43
CA GLY A 10 6.63 18.43 4.51
C GLY A 10 5.19 17.93 4.57
N ASP A 11 4.35 18.22 3.57
CA ASP A 11 2.93 17.82 3.57
C ASP A 11 2.78 16.31 3.34
N ILE A 12 2.29 15.64 4.38
CA ILE A 12 2.18 14.18 4.47
C ILE A 12 1.29 13.55 3.38
N ARG A 13 0.34 14.31 2.82
CA ARG A 13 -0.54 13.82 1.73
C ARG A 13 0.26 13.42 0.50
N LYS A 14 1.48 13.94 0.35
CA LYS A 14 2.40 13.57 -0.73
C LYS A 14 3.02 12.19 -0.51
N LEU A 15 3.22 11.77 0.74
CA LEU A 15 3.66 10.40 1.05
C LEU A 15 2.56 9.39 0.77
N ASP A 16 1.32 9.74 1.12
CA ASP A 16 0.14 8.94 0.78
C ASP A 16 0.00 8.75 -0.73
N HIS A 17 0.07 9.85 -1.48
CA HIS A 17 0.05 9.80 -2.94
C HIS A 17 1.23 8.99 -3.51
N LEU A 18 2.44 9.10 -2.93
CA LEU A 18 3.60 8.35 -3.38
C LEU A 18 3.42 6.84 -3.18
N GLU A 19 2.88 6.43 -2.03
CA GLU A 19 2.57 5.03 -1.75
C GLU A 19 1.54 4.47 -2.74
N ARG A 20 0.43 5.21 -2.92
CA ARG A 20 -0.64 4.83 -3.84
C ARG A 20 -0.14 4.75 -5.28
N LEU A 21 0.70 5.69 -5.72
CA LEU A 21 1.32 5.69 -7.05
C LEU A 21 2.20 4.44 -7.24
N LYS A 22 2.98 4.09 -6.22
CA LYS A 22 3.91 2.96 -6.30
C LYS A 22 3.19 1.63 -6.40
N TYR A 23 2.26 1.35 -5.49
CA TYR A 23 1.55 0.08 -5.50
C TYR A 23 0.66 -0.06 -6.74
N ASN A 24 -0.02 1.01 -7.16
CA ASN A 24 -1.11 0.86 -8.14
C ASN A 24 -0.72 1.17 -9.57
N ALA A 25 0.34 1.96 -9.79
CA ALA A 25 0.77 2.33 -11.14
C ALA A 25 2.20 1.88 -11.44
N VAL A 26 3.16 2.07 -10.53
CA VAL A 26 4.56 1.69 -10.80
C VAL A 26 4.74 0.17 -10.77
N LEU A 27 4.33 -0.52 -9.70
CA LEU A 27 4.45 -1.98 -9.67
C LEU A 27 3.54 -2.64 -10.72
N ALA A 28 2.36 -2.05 -10.95
CA ALA A 28 1.42 -2.52 -11.97
C ALA A 28 1.88 -2.26 -13.41
N CYS A 29 2.96 -1.51 -13.64
CA CYS A 29 3.49 -1.33 -14.98
C CYS A 29 4.37 -2.48 -15.43
N LEU A 30 4.79 -3.35 -14.51
CA LEU A 30 5.65 -4.48 -14.79
C LEU A 30 4.84 -5.76 -14.79
N ASN A 31 5.18 -6.69 -15.68
CA ASN A 31 4.68 -8.05 -15.62
C ASN A 31 5.24 -8.70 -14.34
N PRO A 32 4.40 -9.26 -13.46
CA PRO A 32 4.87 -9.90 -12.25
C PRO A 32 5.75 -11.14 -12.49
N GLU A 33 5.71 -11.74 -13.69
CA GLU A 33 6.48 -12.94 -14.02
C GLU A 33 7.85 -12.65 -14.65
N ASP A 34 7.92 -11.72 -15.61
CA ASP A 34 9.13 -11.46 -16.40
C ASP A 34 9.64 -10.01 -16.34
N GLY A 35 8.92 -9.11 -15.67
CA GLY A 35 9.31 -7.71 -15.49
C GLY A 35 9.14 -6.82 -16.72
N LEU A 36 8.54 -7.32 -17.81
CA LEU A 36 8.29 -6.52 -19.01
C LEU A 36 7.26 -5.41 -18.73
N SER A 37 7.42 -4.27 -19.40
CA SER A 37 6.62 -3.07 -19.13
C SER A 37 5.31 -3.04 -19.93
N VAL A 38 4.24 -2.47 -19.38
CA VAL A 38 3.02 -2.11 -20.12
C VAL A 38 3.09 -0.70 -20.67
N TYR A 39 2.39 -0.46 -21.78
CA TYR A 39 2.15 0.90 -22.27
C TYR A 39 0.89 1.53 -21.63
N HIS A 40 -0.21 0.77 -21.63
CA HIS A 40 -1.48 1.20 -21.08
C HIS A 40 -1.87 0.31 -19.89
N GLN A 41 -2.41 0.94 -18.85
CA GLN A 41 -2.98 0.28 -17.67
C GLN A 41 -4.50 0.44 -17.71
N PRO A 42 -5.23 -0.39 -18.47
CA PRO A 42 -6.68 -0.27 -18.54
C PRO A 42 -7.29 -0.57 -17.17
N LEU A 43 -8.34 0.16 -16.78
CA LEU A 43 -9.02 -0.03 -15.49
C LEU A 43 -10.48 -0.47 -15.65
N GLY A 44 -10.96 -0.67 -16.88
CA GLY A 44 -12.34 -1.10 -17.15
C GLY A 44 -12.66 -2.51 -16.66
N ALA A 45 -13.86 -2.99 -16.98
CA ALA A 45 -14.21 -4.39 -16.78
C ALA A 45 -13.77 -5.25 -17.97
N GLY A 46 -13.30 -6.47 -17.68
CA GLY A 46 -12.93 -7.44 -18.70
C GLY A 46 -11.77 -7.01 -19.58
N VAL A 47 -10.84 -6.23 -19.05
CA VAL A 47 -9.68 -5.72 -19.79
C VAL A 47 -8.47 -6.63 -19.63
N ARG A 48 -7.50 -6.51 -20.54
CA ARG A 48 -6.21 -7.20 -20.47
C ARG A 48 -5.07 -6.23 -20.68
N ARG A 49 -3.93 -6.48 -20.02
CA ARG A 49 -2.68 -5.74 -20.26
C ARG A 49 -1.94 -6.30 -21.46
N LEU A 50 -1.29 -5.40 -22.19
CA LEU A 50 -0.32 -5.75 -23.21
C LEU A 50 1.06 -5.31 -22.72
N TYR A 51 1.97 -6.27 -22.64
CA TYR A 51 3.35 -6.07 -22.21
C TYR A 51 4.27 -5.91 -23.43
N SER A 52 5.35 -5.18 -23.23
CA SER A 52 6.45 -5.07 -24.17
C SER A 52 7.09 -6.43 -24.40
N THR A 53 7.68 -6.63 -25.56
CA THR A 53 8.59 -7.75 -25.82
C THR A 53 10.02 -7.41 -25.34
N PRO A 54 10.87 -8.41 -25.07
CA PRO A 54 12.25 -8.17 -24.60
C PRO A 54 13.12 -7.36 -25.58
N TYR A 55 12.86 -7.43 -26.88
CA TYR A 55 13.77 -6.87 -27.91
C TYR A 55 13.09 -6.01 -28.98
N ASP A 56 11.77 -6.08 -29.14
CA ASP A 56 11.06 -5.48 -30.30
C ASP A 56 10.03 -4.41 -29.91
N SER A 57 10.03 -3.96 -28.66
CA SER A 57 9.11 -2.93 -28.16
C SER A 57 9.85 -1.66 -27.75
N PHE A 58 9.98 -0.72 -28.69
CA PHE A 58 10.66 0.57 -28.49
C PHE A 58 9.69 1.68 -28.09
N TRP A 59 8.91 1.43 -27.04
CA TRP A 59 7.95 2.41 -26.53
C TRP A 59 8.62 3.35 -25.52
N CYS A 60 8.09 4.57 -25.36
CA CYS A 60 8.53 5.45 -24.28
C CYS A 60 8.34 4.81 -22.89
N CYS A 61 7.25 4.05 -22.70
CA CYS A 61 6.97 3.32 -21.46
C CYS A 61 7.96 2.19 -21.18
N THR A 62 8.67 1.66 -22.19
CA THR A 62 9.70 0.64 -21.97
C THR A 62 10.90 1.22 -21.25
N GLY A 63 11.41 2.36 -21.72
CA GLY A 63 12.50 3.07 -21.04
C GLY A 63 12.11 3.54 -19.64
N THR A 64 10.96 4.21 -19.52
CA THR A 64 10.47 4.69 -18.22
C THR A 64 10.12 3.55 -17.26
N GLY A 65 9.67 2.40 -17.76
CA GLY A 65 9.40 1.21 -16.95
C GLY A 65 10.66 0.69 -16.26
N ILE A 66 11.78 0.64 -16.99
CA ILE A 66 13.10 0.26 -16.43
C ILE A 66 13.54 1.25 -15.34
N GLU A 67 13.43 2.55 -15.60
CA GLU A 67 13.77 3.59 -14.61
C GLU A 67 12.92 3.47 -13.33
N ALA A 68 11.62 3.18 -13.51
CA ALA A 68 10.69 3.01 -12.40
C ALA A 68 11.01 1.75 -11.58
N ALA A 69 11.34 0.64 -12.25
CA ALA A 69 11.77 -0.61 -11.63
C ALA A 69 13.08 -0.48 -10.82
N ALA A 70 13.96 0.45 -11.20
CA ALA A 70 15.21 0.73 -10.49
C ALA A 70 15.07 1.68 -9.28
N SER A 71 13.90 2.27 -9.08
CA SER A 71 13.66 3.29 -8.06
C SER A 71 12.62 2.98 -6.95
N PRO A 72 12.17 1.73 -6.68
CA PRO A 72 11.14 1.45 -5.67
C PRO A 72 11.58 1.82 -4.25
N GLN A 73 12.88 1.84 -3.97
CA GLN A 73 13.47 2.26 -2.70
C GLN A 73 13.28 3.75 -2.38
N SER A 74 13.02 4.58 -3.38
CA SER A 74 12.98 6.04 -3.22
C SER A 74 11.84 6.51 -2.31
N GLY A 75 12.16 7.23 -1.24
CA GLY A 75 11.16 7.80 -0.33
C GLY A 75 10.57 6.84 0.69
N ILE A 76 11.17 5.65 0.87
CA ILE A 76 10.85 4.78 2.01
C ILE A 76 11.31 5.44 3.32
N TRP A 77 12.56 5.89 3.34
CA TRP A 77 13.17 6.53 4.51
C TRP A 77 13.54 7.98 4.21
N TYR A 78 13.29 8.85 5.18
CA TYR A 78 13.79 10.22 5.18
C TYR A 78 14.58 10.45 6.46
N GLN A 79 15.70 11.15 6.36
CA GLN A 79 16.55 11.44 7.50
C GLN A 79 17.04 12.88 7.46
N ARG A 80 17.10 13.53 8.62
CA ARG A 80 17.68 14.87 8.78
C ARG A 80 18.20 15.07 10.19
N VAL A 81 19.22 15.92 10.35
CA VAL A 81 19.59 16.43 11.67
C VAL A 81 18.99 17.83 11.81
N ASN A 82 18.18 18.05 12.84
CA ASN A 82 17.63 19.37 13.17
C ASN A 82 18.02 19.74 14.60
N GLN A 83 18.70 20.87 14.80
CA GLN A 83 19.15 21.33 16.13
C GLN A 83 19.87 20.22 16.94
N ASN A 84 20.79 19.48 16.29
CA ASN A 84 21.52 18.34 16.85
C ASN A 84 20.65 17.13 17.25
N LEU A 85 19.40 17.05 16.78
CA LEU A 85 18.54 15.88 16.93
C LEU A 85 18.43 15.14 15.58
N PRO A 86 19.08 13.98 15.43
CA PRO A 86 18.85 13.08 14.30
C PRO A 86 17.39 12.64 14.29
N THR A 87 16.72 12.86 13.16
CA THR A 87 15.32 12.54 12.94
C THR A 87 15.20 11.59 11.76
N ILE A 88 14.49 10.48 11.95
CA ILE A 88 14.15 9.49 10.93
C ILE A 88 12.64 9.52 10.76
N LEU A 89 12.18 9.55 9.50
CA LEU A 89 10.79 9.39 9.13
C LEU A 89 10.67 8.17 8.22
N LEU A 90 9.78 7.25 8.59
CA LEU A 90 9.34 6.18 7.71
C LEU A 90 8.17 6.68 6.85
N GLY A 91 8.39 6.77 5.54
CA GLY A 91 7.37 7.23 4.58
C GLY A 91 6.43 6.13 4.11
N MET A 92 6.90 4.90 3.99
CA MET A 92 6.14 3.75 3.49
C MET A 92 6.59 2.46 4.17
N ALA A 93 5.65 1.54 4.43
CA ALA A 93 5.95 0.22 4.96
C ALA A 93 6.40 -0.72 3.83
N VAL A 94 7.69 -0.69 3.49
CA VAL A 94 8.31 -1.59 2.50
C VAL A 94 9.55 -2.24 3.12
N PRO A 95 9.70 -3.58 3.09
CA PRO A 95 10.84 -4.27 3.67
C PRO A 95 12.15 -3.68 3.16
N SER A 96 12.96 -3.15 4.07
CA SER A 96 14.15 -2.38 3.71
C SER A 96 15.03 -2.11 4.93
N MET A 97 16.25 -1.64 4.66
CA MET A 97 17.18 -1.23 5.70
C MET A 97 17.68 0.18 5.43
N LEU A 98 17.65 1.02 6.46
CA LEU A 98 18.30 2.33 6.45
C LEU A 98 19.66 2.20 7.12
N GLU A 99 20.75 2.50 6.41
CA GLU A 99 22.09 2.64 6.98
C GLU A 99 22.48 4.12 7.07
N TRP A 100 22.48 4.69 8.28
CA TRP A 100 22.87 6.07 8.53
C TRP A 100 24.22 6.13 9.26
N LYS A 101 25.31 5.95 8.51
CA LYS A 101 26.68 5.80 9.03
C LYS A 101 27.16 7.00 9.84
N GLU A 102 26.85 8.21 9.40
CA GLU A 102 27.23 9.45 10.09
C GLU A 102 26.62 9.56 11.48
N GLN A 103 25.47 8.90 11.69
CA GLN A 103 24.79 8.82 12.97
C GLN A 103 24.90 7.45 13.61
N GLY A 104 25.77 6.55 13.12
CA GLY A 104 25.96 5.21 13.73
C GLY A 104 24.67 4.43 13.97
N VAL A 105 23.65 4.63 13.10
CA VAL A 105 22.30 4.09 13.22
C VAL A 105 22.01 3.20 12.01
N VAL A 106 21.50 2.00 12.26
CA VAL A 106 20.86 1.17 11.23
C VAL A 106 19.45 0.85 11.70
N CYS A 107 18.46 1.00 10.80
CA CYS A 107 17.08 0.60 11.04
C CYS A 107 16.68 -0.47 10.03
N GLU A 108 16.34 -1.66 10.49
CA GLU A 108 15.79 -2.74 9.67
C GLU A 108 14.27 -2.75 9.79
N LEU A 109 13.57 -2.53 8.69
CA LEU A 109 12.12 -2.67 8.60
C LEU A 109 11.75 -4.07 8.11
N ARG A 110 11.10 -4.83 8.99
CA ARG A 110 10.50 -6.13 8.71
C ARG A 110 8.99 -5.98 8.64
N THR A 111 8.43 -6.34 7.49
CA THR A 111 6.99 -6.28 7.27
C THR A 111 6.60 -7.22 6.14
N ALA A 112 5.37 -7.73 6.17
CA ALA A 112 4.78 -8.42 5.03
C ALA A 112 3.78 -7.52 4.27
N TYR A 113 3.72 -6.22 4.60
CA TYR A 113 2.80 -5.27 3.98
C TYR A 113 2.96 -5.24 2.45
N PRO A 114 1.86 -5.26 1.68
CA PRO A 114 0.46 -5.21 2.11
C PRO A 114 -0.19 -6.58 2.38
N ALA A 115 0.55 -7.69 2.24
CA ALA A 115 0.02 -9.01 2.54
C ALA A 115 -0.25 -9.21 4.04
N GLY A 116 0.58 -8.67 4.93
CA GLY A 116 0.35 -8.57 6.38
C GLY A 116 0.29 -7.12 6.84
N VAL A 117 -0.34 -6.85 7.98
CA VAL A 117 -0.47 -5.49 8.52
C VAL A 117 0.52 -5.20 9.64
N GLU A 118 1.11 -6.23 10.23
CA GLU A 118 2.16 -6.12 11.24
C GLU A 118 3.47 -5.64 10.61
N SER A 119 4.11 -4.67 11.25
CA SER A 119 5.41 -4.16 10.86
C SER A 119 6.28 -3.94 12.09
N SER A 120 7.57 -4.16 11.93
CA SER A 120 8.56 -4.07 13.00
C SER A 120 9.80 -3.35 12.50
N MET A 121 10.29 -2.37 13.27
CA MET A 121 11.53 -1.66 13.02
C MET A 121 12.53 -2.02 14.12
N HIS A 122 13.58 -2.74 13.74
CA HIS A 122 14.68 -3.08 14.64
C HIS A 122 15.82 -2.06 14.50
N LEU A 123 16.24 -1.48 15.62
CA LEU A 123 17.36 -0.56 15.67
C LEU A 123 18.65 -1.30 16.00
N MET A 124 19.67 -1.10 15.18
CA MET A 124 21.03 -1.54 15.46
C MET A 124 21.90 -0.29 15.62
N LEU A 125 22.41 -0.07 16.82
CA LEU A 125 23.13 1.16 17.18
C LEU A 125 24.52 0.82 17.72
N SER A 126 25.53 1.56 17.24
CA SER A 126 26.90 1.43 17.74
C SER A 126 27.08 1.87 19.20
N GLU A 127 26.21 2.77 19.68
CA GLU A 127 26.15 3.31 21.04
C GLU A 127 24.75 3.93 21.26
N PRO A 128 24.27 4.04 22.51
CA PRO A 128 23.01 4.71 22.81
C PRO A 128 22.96 6.13 22.26
N ARG A 129 21.84 6.51 21.64
CA ARG A 129 21.72 7.74 20.86
C ARG A 129 20.38 8.42 21.00
N ARG A 130 20.39 9.74 21.14
CA ARG A 130 19.15 10.51 21.10
C ARG A 130 18.64 10.55 19.66
N LEU A 131 17.45 10.03 19.41
CA LEU A 131 16.80 10.03 18.10
C LEU A 131 15.37 10.53 18.21
N ARG A 132 14.85 11.01 17.09
CA ARG A 132 13.42 11.16 16.84
C ARG A 132 13.03 10.24 15.68
N ILE A 133 12.11 9.32 15.92
CA ILE A 133 11.55 8.44 14.90
C ILE A 133 10.09 8.84 14.68
N MET A 134 9.69 8.98 13.43
CA MET A 134 8.37 9.43 13.03
C MET A 134 7.72 8.37 12.13
N LEU A 135 6.51 7.97 12.47
CA LEU A 135 5.61 7.19 11.61
C LEU A 135 4.44 8.08 11.21
N ARG A 136 3.85 7.86 10.04
CA ARG A 136 2.68 8.63 9.60
C ARG A 136 1.46 8.26 10.45
N ALA A 137 0.79 9.24 11.07
CA ALA A 137 -0.35 8.97 11.94
C ALA A 137 -1.59 8.46 11.19
N ASP A 138 -1.72 8.81 9.91
CA ASP A 138 -2.83 8.40 9.03
C ASP A 138 -2.81 6.88 8.70
N CYS A 139 -1.62 6.27 8.65
CA CYS A 139 -1.44 4.86 8.31
C CYS A 139 -1.11 3.95 9.49
N VAL A 140 -1.12 4.45 10.73
CA VAL A 140 -0.88 3.65 11.94
C VAL A 140 -2.19 3.44 12.71
N GLN A 141 -2.47 2.18 13.03
CA GLN A 141 -3.62 1.80 13.87
C GLN A 141 -3.23 1.66 15.33
N ASP A 142 -2.09 1.01 15.59
CA ASP A 142 -1.56 0.74 16.92
C ASP A 142 -0.03 0.71 16.84
N VAL A 143 0.66 1.08 17.93
CA VAL A 143 2.12 1.13 18.01
C VAL A 143 2.60 0.71 19.39
N HIS A 144 3.68 -0.06 19.41
CA HIS A 144 4.35 -0.54 20.61
C HIS A 144 5.86 -0.32 20.47
N VAL A 145 6.50 0.09 21.56
CA VAL A 145 7.96 0.26 21.61
C VAL A 145 8.50 -0.69 22.67
N THR A 146 9.37 -1.60 22.25
CA THR A 146 10.08 -2.50 23.16
C THR A 146 11.45 -1.96 23.44
N ALA A 147 11.64 -1.50 24.68
CA ALA A 147 12.89 -1.03 25.27
C ALA A 147 13.28 -2.02 26.38
N ASP A 148 14.35 -2.81 26.21
CA ASP A 148 14.91 -3.76 27.20
C ASP A 148 13.92 -4.36 28.22
N SER A 149 13.27 -5.47 27.85
CA SER A 149 12.51 -6.39 28.74
C SER A 149 11.33 -5.83 29.54
N LYS A 150 11.00 -4.55 29.42
CA LYS A 150 9.72 -4.00 29.86
C LYS A 150 8.96 -3.58 28.63
N ASP A 151 7.99 -4.40 28.25
CA ASP A 151 6.98 -4.01 27.28
C ASP A 151 6.43 -2.64 27.70
N ILE A 152 6.64 -1.60 26.88
CA ILE A 152 5.85 -0.37 26.98
C ILE A 152 4.47 -0.74 26.41
N ALA A 153 3.75 -1.56 27.15
CA ALA A 153 2.44 -2.06 26.79
C ALA A 153 1.43 -0.92 26.95
N GLY A 154 1.00 -0.39 25.80
CA GLY A 154 -0.35 0.11 25.61
C GLY A 154 -0.50 1.62 25.64
N ILE A 155 -0.85 2.18 24.47
CA ILE A 155 -1.92 3.18 24.39
C ILE A 155 -2.72 2.89 23.12
N VAL A 156 -3.77 2.06 23.24
CA VAL A 156 -4.93 2.15 22.35
C VAL A 156 -5.92 3.09 23.02
N ALA A 157 -6.04 4.30 22.48
CA ALA A 157 -7.11 5.27 22.74
C ALA A 157 -7.29 5.79 24.19
N ASP A 158 -6.32 6.52 24.73
CA ASP A 158 -6.52 7.86 25.31
C ASP A 158 -5.13 8.51 25.45
N TRP A 159 -4.89 9.62 24.75
CA TRP A 159 -3.55 10.18 24.52
C TRP A 159 -3.01 10.97 25.73
N SER A 160 -2.82 10.31 26.86
CA SER A 160 -1.93 10.77 27.94
C SER A 160 -1.63 9.60 28.87
N ASP A 161 -0.60 8.81 28.59
CA ASP A 161 -0.02 7.96 29.63
C ASP A 161 1.38 8.48 29.97
N GLU A 162 1.44 9.17 31.11
CA GLU A 162 2.67 9.41 31.85
C GLU A 162 2.93 8.17 32.73
N SER A 163 3.47 7.07 32.17
CA SER A 163 4.07 6.06 33.05
C SER A 163 5.14 5.15 32.42
N ALA A 164 6.32 5.23 33.06
CA ALA A 164 7.18 4.13 33.51
C ALA A 164 8.31 3.55 32.64
N ASP A 165 8.70 4.21 31.54
CA ASP A 165 10.09 4.17 31.05
C ASP A 165 10.51 5.54 30.46
N ASP A 166 11.26 6.35 31.23
CA ASP A 166 11.59 7.76 30.94
C ASP A 166 12.48 7.96 29.69
N ARG A 167 12.87 6.88 29.01
CA ARG A 167 13.89 6.91 27.96
C ARG A 167 13.35 7.35 26.60
N ILE A 168 12.13 6.93 26.22
CA ILE A 168 11.51 7.23 24.92
C ILE A 168 10.09 7.76 25.16
N ARG A 169 9.83 8.99 24.69
CA ARG A 169 8.52 9.62 24.74
C ARG A 169 7.76 9.35 23.46
N LEU A 170 6.54 8.83 23.59
CA LEU A 170 5.59 8.66 22.50
C LEU A 170 4.59 9.83 22.49
N SER A 171 4.34 10.41 21.32
CA SER A 171 3.32 11.44 21.13
C SER A 171 2.69 11.36 19.74
N ASN A 172 1.55 12.03 19.55
CA ASN A 172 0.89 12.17 18.25
C ASN A 172 0.46 13.61 18.06
N ASP A 173 0.98 14.25 17.02
CA ASP A 173 0.69 15.64 16.67
C ASP A 173 -0.46 15.79 15.64
N GLY A 174 -1.16 14.68 15.34
CA GLY A 174 -2.19 14.56 14.33
C GLY A 174 -1.65 14.23 12.92
N THR A 175 -0.37 14.47 12.68
CA THR A 175 0.30 14.20 11.40
C THR A 175 1.23 12.99 11.52
N PHE A 176 1.98 12.91 12.62
CA PHE A 176 2.93 11.85 12.90
C PHE A 176 2.73 11.26 14.29
N ILE A 177 2.98 9.96 14.38
CA ILE A 177 3.34 9.30 15.63
C ILE A 177 4.83 9.54 15.83
N VAL A 178 5.19 10.22 16.92
CA VAL A 178 6.56 10.64 17.21
C VAL A 178 7.08 9.87 18.42
N MET A 179 8.21 9.20 18.24
CA MET A 179 8.98 8.57 19.30
C MET A 179 10.30 9.31 19.43
N GLU A 180 10.51 9.98 20.56
CA GLU A 180 11.72 10.75 20.81
C GLU A 180 12.34 10.37 22.14
N GLY A 181 13.63 10.06 22.12
CA GLY A 181 14.31 9.58 23.31
C GLY A 181 15.73 9.15 23.07
N MET A 182 16.36 8.57 24.09
CA MET A 182 17.63 7.85 23.92
C MET A 182 17.33 6.44 23.47
N PHE A 183 17.60 6.09 22.22
CA PHE A 183 17.52 4.71 21.74
C PHE A 183 18.84 3.96 22.00
N GLN A 184 18.79 2.63 22.05
CA GLN A 184 19.96 1.77 22.20
C GLN A 184 19.88 0.58 21.23
N ASP A 185 20.96 -0.19 21.14
CA ASP A 185 21.02 -1.38 20.30
C ASP A 185 19.96 -2.40 20.72
N GLY A 186 19.23 -2.96 19.75
CA GLY A 186 18.19 -3.96 19.99
C GLY A 186 16.79 -3.41 20.28
N ASP A 187 16.63 -2.09 20.40
CA ASP A 187 15.29 -1.49 20.53
C ASP A 187 14.42 -1.84 19.31
N CYS A 188 13.13 -2.07 19.58
CA CYS A 188 12.15 -2.47 18.57
C CYS A 188 10.94 -1.55 18.60
N ILE A 189 10.42 -1.19 17.43
CA ILE A 189 9.18 -0.44 17.26
C ILE A 189 8.24 -1.29 16.41
N ASP A 190 7.15 -1.76 16.99
CA ASP A 190 6.15 -2.58 16.33
C ASP A 190 4.88 -1.77 16.09
N TRP A 191 4.24 -1.92 14.93
CA TRP A 191 2.97 -1.24 14.65
C TRP A 191 2.09 -2.03 13.70
N ILE A 192 0.80 -1.70 13.73
CA ILE A 192 -0.21 -2.19 12.78
C ILE A 192 -0.45 -1.12 11.73
N VAL A 193 -0.17 -1.45 10.46
CA VAL A 193 -0.50 -0.60 9.31
C VAL A 193 -2.01 -0.62 9.10
N ARG A 194 -2.62 0.57 9.13
CA ARG A 194 -4.06 0.76 8.91
C ARG A 194 -4.41 0.44 7.45
N SER A 195 -5.22 -0.60 7.23
CA SER A 195 -5.62 -1.02 5.87
C SER A 195 -7.11 -1.35 5.77
N PRO A 196 -8.00 -0.34 5.86
CA PRO A 196 -9.43 -0.57 5.73
C PRO A 196 -9.79 -0.89 4.28
N PHE A 197 -10.81 -1.73 4.12
CA PHE A 197 -11.55 -1.80 2.87
C PHE A 197 -12.31 -0.51 2.61
N HIS A 198 -12.21 0.01 1.40
CA HIS A 198 -13.03 1.13 0.98
C HIS A 198 -13.26 1.14 -0.52
N ALA A 199 -14.35 1.78 -0.92
CA ALA A 199 -14.69 2.05 -2.30
C ALA A 199 -14.44 3.53 -2.63
N GLU A 200 -13.93 3.81 -3.83
CA GLU A 200 -13.85 5.17 -4.36
C GLU A 200 -14.59 5.25 -5.68
N ALA A 201 -15.52 6.21 -5.77
CA ALA A 201 -16.28 6.47 -6.98
C ALA A 201 -15.41 7.05 -8.11
N LEU A 202 -15.73 6.67 -9.34
CA LEU A 202 -15.21 7.33 -10.53
C LEU A 202 -15.67 8.79 -10.52
N PRO A 203 -14.77 9.77 -10.69
CA PRO A 203 -15.18 11.17 -10.80
C PRO A 203 -16.19 11.36 -11.93
N GLY A 204 -17.40 11.82 -11.58
CA GLY A 204 -18.49 12.04 -12.53
C GLY A 204 -19.46 10.85 -12.68
N ASP A 205 -19.17 9.69 -12.10
CA ASP A 205 -20.07 8.54 -12.12
C ASP A 205 -20.00 7.77 -10.78
N PRO A 206 -20.92 8.04 -9.82
CA PRO A 206 -20.93 7.36 -8.53
C PRO A 206 -21.32 5.87 -8.63
N THR A 207 -21.86 5.44 -9.77
CA THR A 207 -22.25 4.04 -9.99
C THR A 207 -21.07 3.15 -10.43
N ARG A 208 -19.88 3.73 -10.53
CA ARG A 208 -18.64 3.07 -10.87
C ARG A 208 -17.66 3.27 -9.74
N VAL A 209 -17.17 2.19 -9.15
CA VAL A 209 -16.25 2.27 -8.01
C VAL A 209 -15.02 1.43 -8.24
N VAL A 210 -13.89 1.85 -7.68
CA VAL A 210 -12.75 0.96 -7.43
C VAL A 210 -12.79 0.46 -6.00
N LEU A 211 -12.21 -0.72 -5.75
CA LEU A 211 -12.08 -1.28 -4.41
C LEU A 211 -10.62 -1.22 -3.97
N LEU A 212 -10.39 -0.75 -2.73
CA LEU A 212 -9.06 -0.62 -2.15
C LEU A 212 -8.96 -1.34 -0.81
N TYR A 213 -7.77 -1.86 -0.51
CA TYR A 213 -7.37 -2.33 0.81
C TYR A 213 -6.17 -1.52 1.29
N GLY A 214 -6.39 -0.60 2.24
CA GLY A 214 -5.42 0.48 2.46
C GLY A 214 -5.17 1.24 1.16
N ASN A 215 -3.92 1.51 0.80
CA ASN A 215 -3.60 2.19 -0.46
C ASN A 215 -3.45 1.26 -1.67
N VAL A 216 -3.83 -0.01 -1.56
CA VAL A 216 -3.68 -1.00 -2.63
C VAL A 216 -4.99 -1.18 -3.38
N LEU A 217 -4.99 -0.84 -4.67
CA LEU A 217 -6.08 -1.07 -5.61
C LEU A 217 -6.23 -2.56 -5.88
N LEU A 218 -7.46 -3.06 -5.78
CA LEU A 218 -7.82 -4.43 -6.04
C LEU A 218 -8.48 -4.56 -7.42
N ALA A 219 -8.21 -5.69 -8.08
CA ALA A 219 -8.83 -6.10 -9.32
C ALA A 219 -9.48 -7.47 -9.16
N ALA A 220 -10.63 -7.67 -9.79
CA ALA A 220 -11.26 -8.97 -9.92
C ALA A 220 -10.72 -9.73 -11.14
N ALA A 221 -10.52 -11.04 -11.00
CA ALA A 221 -10.23 -11.89 -12.15
C ALA A 221 -11.48 -12.01 -13.06
N GLY A 222 -11.27 -11.90 -14.37
CA GLY A 222 -12.32 -12.00 -15.38
C GLY A 222 -13.04 -10.68 -15.67
N SER A 223 -14.14 -10.79 -16.41
CA SER A 223 -14.91 -9.66 -16.94
C SER A 223 -16.16 -9.30 -16.15
N ASP A 224 -16.54 -10.13 -15.17
CA ASP A 224 -17.63 -9.81 -14.26
C ASP A 224 -17.15 -8.82 -13.19
N ALA A 225 -17.80 -7.67 -13.15
CA ALA A 225 -17.49 -6.58 -12.24
C ALA A 225 -18.75 -5.96 -11.65
N ASN A 226 -19.86 -6.69 -11.63
CA ASN A 226 -21.06 -6.29 -10.91
C ASN A 226 -20.93 -6.67 -9.43
N ILE A 227 -21.09 -5.69 -8.54
CA ILE A 227 -21.06 -5.88 -7.09
C ILE A 227 -22.31 -5.23 -6.47
N PRO A 228 -22.74 -5.68 -5.27
CA PRO A 228 -23.92 -5.12 -4.61
C PRO A 228 -23.81 -3.60 -4.39
N GLU A 229 -24.93 -2.88 -4.49
CA GLU A 229 -24.97 -1.43 -4.24
C GLU A 229 -24.43 -1.09 -2.83
N SER A 230 -24.66 -1.98 -1.87
CA SER A 230 -24.18 -1.87 -0.49
C SER A 230 -22.66 -1.70 -0.39
N CYS A 231 -21.88 -2.19 -1.36
CA CYS A 231 -20.43 -2.09 -1.38
C CYS A 231 -19.91 -0.65 -1.55
N GLN A 232 -20.76 0.32 -1.90
CA GLN A 232 -20.41 1.75 -1.81
C GLN A 232 -20.17 2.20 -0.36
N ASN A 233 -20.76 1.52 0.61
CA ASN A 233 -20.50 1.75 2.02
C ASN A 233 -19.31 0.92 2.49
N ASN A 234 -18.27 1.57 3.03
CA ASN A 234 -17.03 0.90 3.46
C ASN A 234 -17.25 -0.18 4.53
N ARG A 235 -18.25 -0.02 5.41
CA ARG A 235 -18.57 -1.05 6.42
C ARG A 235 -19.16 -2.28 5.75
N SER A 236 -20.17 -2.10 4.90
CA SER A 236 -20.77 -3.20 4.14
C SER A 236 -19.74 -3.88 3.25
N LEU A 237 -18.91 -3.12 2.53
CA LEU A 237 -17.82 -3.68 1.73
C LEU A 237 -16.89 -4.59 2.54
N ALA A 238 -16.50 -4.15 3.75
CA ALA A 238 -15.68 -4.95 4.65
C ALA A 238 -16.37 -6.24 5.13
N GLU A 239 -17.70 -6.24 5.25
CA GLU A 239 -18.49 -7.44 5.57
C GLU A 239 -18.58 -8.41 4.39
N HIS A 240 -18.61 -7.91 3.15
CA HIS A 240 -18.62 -8.71 1.93
C HIS A 240 -17.23 -9.28 1.56
N ALA A 241 -16.15 -8.57 1.92
CA ALA A 241 -14.77 -8.92 1.54
C ALA A 241 -14.10 -9.80 2.60
N HIS A 242 -13.74 -11.03 2.22
CA HIS A 242 -13.05 -11.97 3.10
C HIS A 242 -11.64 -12.25 2.61
N ARG A 243 -10.65 -12.05 3.49
CA ARG A 243 -9.25 -12.42 3.19
C ARG A 243 -9.13 -13.93 3.04
N GLN A 244 -8.47 -14.36 1.97
CA GLN A 244 -8.14 -15.77 1.78
C GLN A 244 -6.86 -16.08 2.57
N ASN A 245 -7.00 -16.87 3.63
CA ASN A 245 -5.87 -17.27 4.48
C ASN A 245 -5.11 -18.47 3.86
N GLY A 246 -3.82 -18.60 4.20
CA GLY A 246 -2.99 -19.74 3.78
C GLY A 246 -2.12 -19.49 2.54
N THR A 247 -2.06 -18.25 2.04
CA THR A 247 -1.12 -17.82 1.00
C THR A 247 -0.34 -16.60 1.46
N ASP A 248 0.93 -16.47 1.07
CA ASP A 248 1.71 -15.25 1.29
C ASP A 248 1.23 -14.08 0.41
N ALA A 249 0.38 -14.35 -0.58
CA ALA A 249 -0.20 -13.34 -1.45
C ALA A 249 -1.44 -12.67 -0.83
N LEU A 250 -1.57 -11.36 -1.04
CA LEU A 250 -2.79 -10.62 -0.71
C LEU A 250 -3.92 -11.04 -1.67
N ARG A 251 -4.96 -11.68 -1.14
CA ARG A 251 -6.11 -12.20 -1.90
C ARG A 251 -7.39 -12.10 -1.07
N PHE A 252 -8.49 -11.78 -1.74
CA PHE A 252 -9.80 -11.69 -1.12
C PHE A 252 -10.89 -12.33 -1.96
N LEU A 253 -11.92 -12.80 -1.28
CA LEU A 253 -13.17 -13.24 -1.90
C LEU A 253 -14.24 -12.20 -1.56
N LEU A 254 -14.80 -11.53 -2.57
CA LEU A 254 -15.90 -10.60 -2.42
C LEU A 254 -17.22 -11.34 -2.64
N ARG A 255 -17.97 -11.56 -1.57
CA ARG A 255 -19.29 -12.19 -1.66
C ARG A 255 -20.30 -11.24 -2.31
N ARG A 256 -21.21 -11.81 -3.08
CA ARG A 256 -22.31 -11.09 -3.73
C ARG A 256 -23.63 -11.68 -3.30
N ASP A 257 -24.67 -10.86 -3.33
CA ASP A 257 -26.01 -11.30 -2.93
C ASP A 257 -26.62 -12.24 -3.96
N GLY A 258 -27.41 -13.21 -3.50
CA GLY A 258 -28.15 -14.11 -4.38
C GLY A 258 -27.29 -15.14 -5.14
N PHE A 259 -26.18 -15.62 -4.56
CA PHE A 259 -25.41 -16.72 -5.16
C PHE A 259 -26.27 -18.00 -5.32
N VAL A 260 -26.58 -18.36 -6.56
CA VAL A 260 -27.37 -19.55 -6.92
C VAL A 260 -26.82 -20.13 -8.23
N ASP A 261 -26.49 -21.43 -8.25
CA ASP A 261 -26.06 -22.17 -9.46
C ASP A 261 -24.99 -21.48 -10.33
N GLY A 262 -24.02 -20.80 -9.69
CA GLY A 262 -22.93 -20.10 -10.37
C GLY A 262 -23.25 -18.65 -10.79
N HIS A 263 -24.53 -18.24 -10.74
CA HIS A 263 -24.90 -16.82 -10.82
C HIS A 263 -24.45 -16.09 -9.55
N ASN A 264 -23.95 -14.86 -9.71
CA ASN A 264 -23.40 -14.06 -8.62
C ASN A 264 -22.28 -14.76 -7.82
N ALA A 265 -21.48 -15.61 -8.48
CA ALA A 265 -20.31 -16.23 -7.87
C ALA A 265 -19.41 -15.18 -7.21
N PRO A 266 -18.86 -15.43 -6.01
CA PRO A 266 -17.99 -14.45 -5.36
C PRO A 266 -16.80 -14.07 -6.26
N LEU A 267 -16.44 -12.78 -6.27
CA LEU A 267 -15.33 -12.30 -7.09
C LEU A 267 -14.01 -12.54 -6.36
N GLN A 268 -13.02 -13.06 -7.07
CA GLN A 268 -11.65 -13.21 -6.55
C GLN A 268 -10.90 -11.91 -6.78
N LEU A 269 -10.60 -11.20 -5.70
CA LEU A 269 -9.87 -9.95 -5.72
C LEU A 269 -8.40 -10.17 -5.42
N LYS A 270 -7.54 -9.48 -6.17
CA LYS A 270 -6.10 -9.40 -5.91
C LYS A 270 -5.58 -8.00 -6.19
N PRO A 271 -4.42 -7.62 -5.65
CA PRO A 271 -3.80 -6.36 -6.00
C PRO A 271 -3.61 -6.20 -7.50
N VAL A 272 -3.84 -5.00 -8.01
CA VAL A 272 -3.72 -4.68 -9.43
C VAL A 272 -2.30 -4.91 -9.96
N TYR A 273 -1.28 -4.81 -9.11
CA TYR A 273 0.11 -5.13 -9.48
C TYR A 273 0.39 -6.63 -9.59
N ALA A 274 -0.48 -7.49 -9.04
CA ALA A 274 -0.38 -8.94 -9.14
C ALA A 274 -1.23 -9.51 -10.30
N VAL A 275 -1.75 -8.62 -11.14
CA VAL A 275 -2.43 -8.96 -12.39
C VAL A 275 -1.37 -9.07 -13.50
N GLY A 276 -1.31 -10.22 -14.16
CA GLY A 276 -0.42 -10.47 -15.28
C GLY A 276 -1.17 -10.30 -16.61
N GLU A 277 -1.09 -11.33 -17.45
CA GLU A 277 -1.73 -11.35 -18.76
C GLU A 277 -3.20 -11.81 -18.75
N GLU A 278 -3.76 -12.17 -17.59
CA GLU A 278 -5.16 -12.56 -17.53
C GLU A 278 -6.12 -11.37 -17.73
N THR A 279 -7.35 -11.69 -18.10
CA THR A 279 -8.46 -10.73 -18.09
C THR A 279 -8.80 -10.34 -16.65
N TYR A 280 -9.02 -9.05 -16.41
CA TYR A 280 -9.37 -8.51 -15.11
C TYR A 280 -10.33 -7.32 -15.20
N SER A 281 -10.89 -6.97 -14.05
CA SER A 281 -11.75 -5.79 -13.87
C SER A 281 -11.28 -4.97 -12.67
N ALA A 282 -11.08 -3.66 -12.83
CA ALA A 282 -10.65 -2.79 -11.73
C ALA A 282 -11.73 -1.79 -11.27
N TYR A 283 -12.49 -1.22 -12.22
CA TYR A 283 -13.76 -0.57 -11.91
C TYR A 283 -14.87 -1.61 -11.82
N PHE A 284 -15.79 -1.38 -10.89
CA PHE A 284 -16.95 -2.22 -10.60
C PHE A 284 -18.23 -1.40 -10.76
N ASN A 285 -19.28 -2.05 -11.26
CA ASN A 285 -20.62 -1.52 -11.33
C ASN A 285 -21.37 -1.83 -10.04
N VAL A 286 -21.94 -0.79 -9.42
CA VAL A 286 -22.82 -0.88 -8.24
C VAL A 286 -24.27 -0.54 -8.57
N ASP A 287 -24.58 -0.17 -9.82
CA ASP A 287 -25.96 0.03 -10.29
C ASP A 287 -26.57 -1.32 -10.71
N GLU A 288 -27.32 -1.91 -9.79
CA GLU A 288 -28.01 -3.18 -9.99
C GLU A 288 -29.13 -3.10 -11.04
N SER A 289 -29.61 -1.90 -11.39
CA SER A 289 -30.63 -1.70 -12.42
C SER A 289 -30.06 -1.72 -13.84
N HIS A 290 -28.77 -1.45 -14.00
CA HIS A 290 -28.04 -1.53 -15.27
C HIS A 290 -26.77 -2.38 -15.11
N PRO A 291 -26.92 -3.70 -14.86
CA PRO A 291 -25.77 -4.58 -14.70
C PRO A 291 -24.94 -4.62 -15.98
N TRP A 292 -23.62 -4.62 -15.82
CA TRP A 292 -22.71 -4.87 -16.93
C TRP A 292 -22.88 -6.29 -17.44
N ILE A 293 -22.98 -6.40 -18.76
CA ILE A 293 -22.90 -7.66 -19.46
C ILE A 293 -21.42 -7.86 -19.77
N PRO A 294 -20.77 -8.91 -19.23
CA PRO A 294 -19.37 -9.14 -19.51
C PRO A 294 -19.15 -9.37 -21.00
N GLU A 295 -18.33 -8.52 -21.63
CA GLU A 295 -17.93 -8.67 -23.03
C GLU A 295 -16.53 -9.30 -23.12
N GLU A 296 -16.24 -9.94 -24.25
CA GLU A 296 -14.90 -10.45 -24.53
C GLU A 296 -13.95 -9.27 -24.82
N PHE A 297 -12.75 -9.31 -24.26
CA PHE A 297 -11.74 -8.31 -24.55
C PHE A 297 -11.33 -8.37 -26.01
N VAL A 298 -11.57 -7.31 -26.77
CA VAL A 298 -11.07 -7.15 -28.14
C VAL A 298 -9.87 -6.19 -28.11
N PRO A 299 -8.63 -6.66 -28.29
CA PRO A 299 -7.48 -5.78 -28.38
C PRO A 299 -7.62 -4.88 -29.62
N VAL A 300 -7.40 -3.58 -29.44
CA VAL A 300 -7.38 -2.58 -30.53
C VAL A 300 -6.29 -2.92 -31.57
N ALA A 301 -5.30 -3.76 -31.22
CA ALA A 301 -4.18 -4.17 -32.07
C ALA A 301 -4.41 -5.47 -32.88
N SER A 302 -5.66 -5.89 -33.10
CA SER A 302 -5.98 -6.95 -34.08
C SER A 302 -6.33 -6.41 -35.48
N GLY A 303 -6.03 -5.14 -35.73
CA GLY A 303 -6.12 -4.52 -37.05
C GLY A 303 -4.79 -4.62 -37.80
N GLU A 304 -4.84 -5.28 -38.94
CA GLU A 304 -3.98 -5.02 -40.09
C GLU A 304 -3.73 -3.50 -40.22
N ASN A 305 -2.46 -3.10 -40.32
CA ASN A 305 -2.08 -1.80 -40.90
C ASN A 305 -2.18 -1.88 -42.42
#